data_AF-A0A9C9DGF9-F1
#
_entry.id   AF-A0A9C9DGF9-F1
#
_cell.length_a   1.000
_cell.length_b   1.000
_cell.length_c   1.000
_cell.angle_alpha   90.00
_cell.angle_beta   90.00
_cell.angle_gamma   90.00
#
_symmetry.space_group_name_H-M   'P 1'
#
loop_
_entity.id
_entity.type
_entity.pdbx_description
1 polymer ?
#
loop_
_entity_poly.entity_id
_entity_poly.type
_entity_poly.pdbx_seq_one_letter_code
_entity_poly.pdbx_strand_id
1 'polypeptide(L)'
;MRKLVGRLIGFLVFLCLFLIVALAVLAISTGLVDVRAMFPGLPEPPEIDTGQFPLPETGIPGVELPEQLQPGETVLLREQVKRRPLLARIPAPQQLATDPRIIGTNIFLALLLALGFGTTSTVLGNMLREEEPRIQEWLRALGISKIVTWIGKAFRWGTHRAVRRGCLTLPFVALILALYGIIFAFLEEGTSIFSREGVFLAVTMAFSVGLVSFGGDIARRILGRLWHTRSRFNLYPVNLLVAIGTVALSRLLRLSPGIVFGTPGGADMDLPGDSRRARREVILSFTTLGIVMLFGGLGWAASGAVLSLLDAPFDERVVSVVAGLLTVAQNTGLAVFLVALETAFFEMIPLAYTDGQTIFKWNKIAWAGLFVPIAFLFNHALVNPRSGFLDSFMEANVRFLWFVLLTLIGITAALWFYFNVLDDILKEWFGLRGSPASAPAGEGYPPAPTTEWDRRSEEDTWRGRDQ
;
A
#
# COMPACT_ATOMS: atom_id res chain seq x y z
N MET A 1 -35.28 9.66 -21.53
CA MET A 1 -36.11 9.51 -20.30
C MET A 1 -36.07 8.12 -19.65
N ARG A 2 -36.68 7.03 -20.18
CA ARG A 2 -36.75 5.73 -19.45
C ARG A 2 -35.40 5.17 -18.96
N LYS A 3 -34.35 5.23 -19.79
CA LYS A 3 -32.98 4.79 -19.39
C LYS A 3 -32.39 5.63 -18.25
N LEU A 4 -32.62 6.95 -18.29
CA LEU A 4 -32.13 7.89 -17.27
C LEU A 4 -32.85 7.67 -15.94
N VAL A 5 -34.17 7.46 -15.96
CA VAL A 5 -34.96 7.12 -14.76
C VAL A 5 -34.46 5.82 -14.13
N GLY A 6 -34.18 4.79 -14.94
CA GLY A 6 -33.61 3.53 -14.45
C GLY A 6 -32.25 3.70 -13.77
N ARG A 7 -31.32 4.48 -14.37
CA ARG A 7 -30.01 4.79 -13.78
C ARG A 7 -30.14 5.55 -12.45
N LEU A 8 -31.05 6.53 -12.40
CA LEU A 8 -31.30 7.33 -11.20
C LEU A 8 -31.84 6.47 -10.06
N ILE A 9 -32.83 5.61 -10.32
CA ILE A 9 -33.38 4.70 -9.31
C ILE A 9 -32.29 3.75 -8.81
N GLY A 10 -31.52 3.13 -9.73
CA GLY A 10 -30.42 2.24 -9.35
C GLY A 10 -29.38 2.93 -8.46
N PHE A 11 -29.03 4.18 -8.79
CA PHE A 11 -28.12 4.98 -7.98
C PHE A 11 -28.69 5.32 -6.61
N LEU A 12 -29.95 5.73 -6.51
CA LEU A 12 -30.60 6.05 -5.23
C LEU A 12 -30.66 4.84 -4.31
N VAL A 13 -30.95 3.65 -4.85
CA VAL A 13 -30.92 2.39 -4.07
C VAL A 13 -29.51 2.11 -3.58
N PHE A 14 -28.51 2.18 -4.47
CA PHE A 14 -27.12 2.00 -4.09
C PHE A 14 -26.67 3.00 -3.01
N LEU A 15 -26.97 4.29 -3.19
CA LEU A 15 -26.59 5.36 -2.28
C LEU A 15 -27.25 5.16 -0.91
N CYS A 16 -28.53 4.76 -0.88
CA CYS A 16 -29.24 4.45 0.36
C CYS A 16 -28.57 3.31 1.11
N LEU A 17 -28.29 2.19 0.43
CA LEU A 17 -27.59 1.03 1.02
C LEU A 17 -26.18 1.41 1.50
N PHE A 18 -25.43 2.15 0.70
CA PHE A 18 -24.10 2.62 1.05
C PHE A 18 -24.12 3.52 2.28
N LEU A 19 -25.03 4.49 2.34
CA LEU A 19 -25.17 5.37 3.50
C LEU A 19 -25.58 4.60 4.76
N ILE A 20 -26.48 3.61 4.65
CA ILE A 20 -26.86 2.76 5.79
C ILE A 20 -25.63 2.01 6.32
N VAL A 21 -24.84 1.38 5.45
CA VAL A 21 -23.62 0.65 5.86
C VAL A 21 -22.58 1.61 6.44
N ALA A 22 -22.34 2.74 5.77
CA ALA A 22 -21.37 3.73 6.22
C ALA A 22 -21.76 4.33 7.58
N LEU A 23 -23.04 4.66 7.79
CA LEU A 23 -23.56 5.16 9.05
C LEU A 23 -23.53 4.09 10.15
N ALA A 24 -23.83 2.83 9.84
CA ALA A 24 -23.72 1.74 10.80
C ALA A 24 -22.27 1.55 11.27
N VAL A 25 -21.31 1.51 10.33
CA VAL A 25 -19.88 1.44 10.65
C VAL A 25 -19.43 2.66 11.45
N LEU A 26 -19.88 3.86 11.07
CA LEU A 26 -19.56 5.10 11.78
C LEU A 26 -20.15 5.12 13.20
N ALA A 27 -21.38 4.67 13.37
CA ALA A 27 -22.06 4.61 14.68
C ALA A 27 -21.41 3.59 15.62
N ILE A 28 -21.05 2.41 15.11
CA ILE A 28 -20.29 1.41 15.87
C ILE A 28 -18.92 1.99 16.23
N SER A 29 -18.17 2.49 15.24
CA SER A 29 -16.79 2.97 15.41
C SER A 29 -16.62 4.18 16.33
N THR A 30 -17.67 4.97 16.52
CA THR A 30 -17.69 6.15 17.42
C THR A 30 -18.19 5.80 18.83
N GLY A 31 -18.60 4.54 19.07
CA GLY A 31 -19.22 4.13 20.32
C GLY A 31 -20.63 4.68 20.51
N LEU A 32 -21.25 5.28 19.48
CA LEU A 32 -22.66 5.70 19.52
C LEU A 32 -23.60 4.49 19.64
N VAL A 33 -23.19 3.36 19.09
CA VAL A 33 -23.88 2.08 19.22
C VAL A 33 -22.99 1.12 20.00
N ASP A 34 -23.41 0.82 21.24
CA ASP A 34 -22.82 -0.27 21.99
C ASP A 34 -23.37 -1.61 21.46
N VAL A 35 -22.56 -2.28 20.65
CA VAL A 35 -22.91 -3.57 20.06
C VAL A 35 -23.11 -4.63 21.16
N ARG A 36 -22.45 -4.51 22.32
CA ARG A 36 -22.64 -5.44 23.43
C ARG A 36 -24.01 -5.28 24.08
N ALA A 37 -24.51 -4.04 24.14
CA ALA A 37 -25.87 -3.78 24.61
C ALA A 37 -26.94 -4.39 23.69
N MET A 38 -26.67 -4.47 22.37
CA MET A 38 -27.59 -5.12 21.40
C MET A 38 -27.56 -6.64 21.47
N PHE A 39 -26.45 -7.24 21.91
CA PHE A 39 -26.26 -8.70 21.97
C PHE A 39 -25.80 -9.13 23.38
N PRO A 40 -26.69 -9.05 24.39
CA PRO A 40 -26.37 -9.47 25.75
C PRO A 40 -26.03 -10.97 25.76
N GLY A 41 -24.86 -11.33 26.28
CA GLY A 41 -24.37 -12.71 26.34
C GLY A 41 -23.15 -13.01 25.45
N LEU A 42 -22.61 -12.02 24.75
CA LEU A 42 -21.29 -12.15 24.14
C LEU A 42 -20.23 -12.34 25.26
N PRO A 43 -19.39 -13.38 25.20
CA PRO A 43 -18.35 -13.60 26.19
C PRO A 43 -17.41 -12.39 26.20
N GLU A 44 -17.02 -11.93 27.40
CA GLU A 44 -16.00 -10.90 27.50
C GLU A 44 -14.74 -11.38 26.77
N PRO A 45 -14.14 -10.53 25.93
CA PRO A 45 -12.88 -10.90 25.29
C PRO A 45 -11.90 -11.24 26.42
N PRO A 46 -11.19 -12.38 26.32
CA PRO A 46 -10.19 -12.72 27.32
C PRO A 46 -9.23 -11.55 27.46
N GLU A 47 -8.86 -11.21 28.68
CA GLU A 47 -7.85 -10.19 28.95
C GLU A 47 -6.55 -10.69 28.32
N ILE A 48 -6.25 -10.20 27.12
CA ILE A 48 -5.04 -10.63 26.40
C ILE A 48 -3.88 -10.04 27.17
N ASP A 49 -3.15 -10.89 27.90
CA ASP A 49 -1.88 -10.54 28.50
C ASP A 49 -0.97 -10.00 27.40
N THR A 50 -0.89 -8.67 27.34
CA THR A 50 -0.23 -7.97 26.25
C THR A 50 1.28 -8.13 26.31
N GLY A 51 1.81 -8.90 27.28
CA GLY A 51 3.24 -9.05 27.52
C GLY A 51 3.87 -7.67 27.45
N GLN A 52 3.25 -6.67 28.11
CA GLN A 52 3.78 -5.32 28.12
C GLN A 52 5.21 -5.47 28.59
N PHE A 53 6.17 -5.29 27.67
CA PHE A 53 7.44 -4.75 28.07
C PHE A 53 7.06 -3.51 28.85
N PRO A 54 7.33 -3.44 30.17
CA PRO A 54 6.89 -2.33 30.98
C PRO A 54 7.33 -1.07 30.25
N LEU A 55 6.36 -0.35 29.69
CA LEU A 55 6.62 0.98 29.19
C LEU A 55 7.08 1.72 30.45
N PRO A 56 8.27 2.34 30.44
CA PRO A 56 8.71 3.08 31.60
C PRO A 56 7.66 4.15 31.85
N GLU A 57 6.78 3.91 32.81
CA GLU A 57 6.02 4.96 33.45
C GLU A 57 7.08 5.97 33.87
N THR A 58 6.92 7.18 33.36
CA THR A 58 7.75 8.33 33.68
C THR A 58 7.74 8.53 35.19
N GLY A 59 8.69 7.89 35.87
CA GLY A 59 8.72 7.76 37.31
C GLY A 59 8.77 6.30 37.76
N ILE A 60 9.92 5.64 37.57
CA ILE A 60 10.34 4.61 38.53
C ILE A 60 11.15 5.34 39.61
N PRO A 61 10.54 5.75 40.74
CA PRO A 61 11.31 6.13 41.91
C PRO A 61 11.94 4.85 42.49
N GLY A 62 13.27 4.76 42.45
CA GLY A 62 14.01 3.84 43.32
C GLY A 62 14.47 2.51 42.74
N VAL A 63 14.62 2.34 41.42
CA VAL A 63 15.57 1.31 40.93
C VAL A 63 16.96 1.93 40.97
N GLU A 64 17.53 1.94 42.18
CA GLU A 64 18.97 2.08 42.36
C GLU A 64 19.60 0.85 41.69
N LEU A 65 20.18 1.04 40.51
CA LEU A 65 21.11 0.06 39.96
C LEU A 65 22.15 -0.20 41.04
N PRO A 66 22.33 -1.44 41.52
CA PRO A 66 23.34 -1.72 42.54
C PRO A 66 24.69 -1.19 42.03
N GLU A 67 25.31 -0.31 42.83
CA GLU A 67 26.51 0.44 42.47
C GLU A 67 27.71 -0.49 42.17
N GLN A 68 27.59 -1.76 42.56
CA GLN A 68 28.51 -2.85 42.23
C GLN A 68 27.71 -4.16 42.00
N LEU A 69 27.55 -4.55 40.75
CA LEU A 69 27.15 -5.92 40.37
C LEU A 69 28.33 -6.87 40.63
N GLN A 70 28.06 -8.07 41.15
CA GLN A 70 29.12 -9.04 41.45
C GLN A 70 29.68 -9.63 40.16
N PRO A 71 31.02 -9.70 39.98
CA PRO A 71 31.63 -10.33 38.82
C PRO A 71 31.16 -11.79 38.66
N GLY A 72 30.46 -12.08 37.56
CA GLY A 72 29.95 -13.43 37.25
C GLY A 72 28.42 -13.56 37.21
N GLU A 73 27.68 -12.48 37.48
CA GLU A 73 26.22 -12.45 37.34
C GLU A 73 25.82 -12.33 35.86
N THR A 74 25.02 -13.29 35.38
CA THR A 74 24.49 -13.29 34.01
C THR A 74 23.33 -12.31 33.91
N VAL A 75 23.41 -11.34 33.01
CA VAL A 75 22.34 -10.36 32.76
C VAL A 75 21.49 -10.81 31.57
N LEU A 76 20.16 -10.75 31.70
CA LEU A 76 19.23 -11.06 30.60
C LEU A 76 19.18 -9.89 29.61
N LEU A 77 19.29 -10.19 28.31
CA LEU A 77 19.26 -9.18 27.24
C LEU A 77 17.89 -8.53 27.09
N ARG A 78 16.82 -9.21 27.52
CA ARG A 78 15.44 -8.74 27.42
C ARG A 78 15.23 -7.34 28.00
N GLU A 79 15.92 -6.99 29.08
CA GLU A 79 15.79 -5.69 29.74
C GLU A 79 16.56 -4.57 29.00
N GLN A 80 17.57 -4.94 28.22
CA GLN A 80 18.43 -3.98 27.52
C GLN A 80 18.02 -3.72 26.08
N VAL A 81 17.39 -4.70 25.42
CA VAL A 81 16.96 -4.56 24.03
C VAL A 81 15.64 -3.79 23.96
N LYS A 82 15.72 -2.50 23.59
CA LYS A 82 14.56 -1.60 23.57
C LYS A 82 13.95 -1.50 22.16
N ARG A 83 12.67 -1.85 22.04
CA ARG A 83 11.88 -1.55 20.83
C ARG A 83 11.50 -0.08 20.80
N ARG A 84 11.55 0.53 19.63
CA ARG A 84 11.08 1.91 19.43
C ARG A 84 9.54 1.94 19.52
N PRO A 85 8.94 3.00 20.09
CA PRO A 85 7.48 3.10 20.25
C PRO A 85 6.69 2.82 18.96
N LEU A 86 7.15 3.34 17.82
CA LEU A 86 6.50 3.10 16.52
C LEU A 86 6.43 1.61 16.15
N LEU A 87 7.48 0.86 16.47
CA LEU A 87 7.67 -0.54 16.08
C LEU A 87 7.24 -1.52 17.17
N ALA A 88 7.07 -1.05 18.41
CA ALA A 88 6.68 -1.88 19.55
C ALA A 88 5.29 -2.53 19.36
N ARG A 89 4.42 -1.91 18.56
CA ARG A 89 3.09 -2.45 18.23
C ARG A 89 3.10 -3.50 17.13
N ILE A 90 4.22 -3.69 16.44
CA ILE A 90 4.35 -4.65 15.36
C ILE A 90 4.78 -5.99 15.95
N PRO A 91 3.95 -7.04 15.87
CA PRO A 91 4.29 -8.34 16.40
C PRO A 91 5.40 -8.98 15.57
N ALA A 92 6.39 -9.55 16.26
CA ALA A 92 7.29 -10.50 15.63
C ALA A 92 6.55 -11.82 15.32
N PRO A 93 7.12 -12.75 14.53
CA PRO A 93 6.43 -13.97 14.10
C PRO A 93 5.82 -14.79 15.24
N GLN A 94 6.55 -14.94 16.35
CA GLN A 94 6.13 -15.73 17.51
C GLN A 94 5.09 -15.00 18.37
N GLN A 95 4.87 -13.71 18.14
CA GLN A 95 3.94 -12.87 18.90
C GLN A 95 2.60 -12.68 18.18
N LEU A 96 2.41 -13.29 17.00
CA LEU A 96 1.12 -13.26 16.33
C LEU A 96 0.08 -14.04 17.13
N ALA A 97 -1.13 -13.48 17.19
CA ALA A 97 -2.23 -14.11 17.90
C ALA A 97 -2.68 -15.40 17.18
N THR A 98 -2.65 -16.52 17.89
CA THR A 98 -3.08 -17.82 17.38
C THR A 98 -4.54 -18.15 17.70
N ASP A 99 -5.26 -17.25 18.37
CA ASP A 99 -6.68 -17.42 18.68
C ASP A 99 -7.50 -17.53 17.37
N PRO A 100 -8.24 -18.64 17.16
CA PRO A 100 -9.09 -18.82 15.99
C PRO A 100 -10.08 -17.67 15.74
N ARG A 101 -10.53 -16.98 16.80
CA ARG A 101 -11.46 -15.83 16.68
C ARG A 101 -10.79 -14.63 16.02
N ILE A 102 -9.55 -14.34 16.40
CA ILE A 102 -8.75 -13.24 15.83
C ILE A 102 -8.36 -13.58 14.40
N ILE A 103 -7.94 -14.82 14.14
CA ILE A 103 -7.62 -15.31 12.80
C ILE A 103 -8.85 -15.21 11.89
N GLY A 104 -10.00 -15.74 12.32
CA GLY A 104 -11.25 -15.70 11.56
C GLY A 104 -11.70 -14.27 11.25
N THR A 105 -11.57 -13.36 12.21
CA THR A 105 -11.86 -11.93 12.02
C THR A 105 -10.96 -11.31 10.96
N ASN A 106 -9.65 -11.56 11.02
CA ASN A 106 -8.70 -11.00 10.07
C ASN A 106 -8.85 -11.57 8.66
N ILE A 107 -9.20 -12.86 8.53
CA ILE A 107 -9.55 -13.48 7.23
C ILE A 107 -10.80 -12.81 6.67
N PHE A 108 -11.84 -12.63 7.49
CA PHE A 108 -13.07 -11.98 7.08
C PHE A 108 -12.82 -10.54 6.60
N LEU A 109 -12.06 -9.75 7.36
CA LEU A 109 -11.64 -8.41 6.94
C LEU A 109 -10.86 -8.44 5.62
N ALA A 110 -9.93 -9.39 5.44
CA ALA A 110 -9.17 -9.52 4.20
C ALA A 110 -10.07 -9.81 3.00
N LEU A 111 -11.06 -10.69 3.15
CA LEU A 111 -12.05 -10.99 2.10
C LEU A 111 -12.92 -9.77 1.78
N LEU A 112 -13.36 -9.02 2.80
CA LEU A 112 -14.12 -7.78 2.59
C LEU A 112 -13.30 -6.72 1.87
N LEU A 113 -12.02 -6.56 2.20
CA LEU A 113 -11.13 -5.65 1.48
C LEU A 113 -10.94 -6.11 0.03
N ALA A 114 -10.77 -7.40 -0.21
CA ALA A 114 -10.64 -7.96 -1.56
C ALA A 114 -11.89 -7.66 -2.40
N LEU A 115 -13.07 -7.90 -1.85
CA LEU A 115 -14.33 -7.61 -2.52
C LEU A 115 -14.51 -6.10 -2.74
N GLY A 116 -14.26 -5.30 -1.70
CA GLY A 116 -14.43 -3.86 -1.71
C GLY A 116 -13.50 -3.17 -2.71
N PHE A 117 -12.19 -3.39 -2.58
CA PHE A 117 -11.21 -2.79 -3.50
C PHE A 117 -11.33 -3.36 -4.91
N GLY A 118 -11.50 -4.68 -5.08
CA GLY A 118 -11.63 -5.30 -6.39
C GLY A 118 -12.83 -4.79 -7.19
N THR A 119 -13.98 -4.64 -6.52
CA THR A 119 -15.20 -4.13 -7.16
C THR A 119 -15.07 -2.64 -7.46
N THR A 120 -14.66 -1.85 -6.46
CA THR A 120 -14.56 -0.39 -6.59
C THR A 120 -13.55 0.01 -7.65
N SER A 121 -12.40 -0.66 -7.70
CA SER A 121 -11.36 -0.33 -8.67
C SER A 121 -11.74 -0.75 -10.10
N THR A 122 -12.52 -1.81 -10.29
CA THR A 122 -13.05 -2.18 -11.61
C THR A 122 -13.95 -1.08 -12.14
N VAL A 123 -14.87 -0.60 -11.29
CA VAL A 123 -15.84 0.44 -11.62
C VAL A 123 -15.13 1.78 -11.85
N LEU A 124 -14.26 2.19 -10.94
CA LEU A 124 -13.47 3.42 -11.05
C LEU A 124 -12.53 3.38 -12.26
N GLY A 125 -11.83 2.26 -12.47
CA GLY A 125 -10.87 2.10 -13.55
C GLY A 125 -11.51 2.14 -14.94
N ASN A 126 -12.71 1.59 -15.10
CA ASN A 126 -13.47 1.71 -16.35
C ASN A 126 -13.91 3.16 -16.57
N MET A 127 -14.45 3.82 -15.53
CA MET A 127 -14.85 5.22 -15.63
C MET A 127 -13.69 6.17 -15.96
N LEU A 128 -12.54 6.01 -15.29
CA LEU A 128 -11.38 6.86 -15.53
C LEU A 128 -10.86 6.71 -16.97
N ARG A 129 -11.01 5.54 -17.61
CA ARG A 129 -10.61 5.32 -19.01
C ARG A 129 -11.63 5.87 -19.99
N GLU A 130 -12.92 5.63 -19.75
CA GLU A 130 -13.99 6.08 -20.63
C GLU A 130 -14.14 7.60 -20.62
N GLU A 131 -13.89 8.22 -19.46
CA GLU A 131 -14.09 9.66 -19.23
C GLU A 131 -12.77 10.44 -19.14
N GLU A 132 -11.62 9.84 -19.49
CA GLU A 132 -10.30 10.50 -19.40
C GLU A 132 -10.28 11.89 -20.05
N PRO A 133 -10.79 12.09 -21.29
CA PRO A 133 -10.77 13.41 -21.91
C PRO A 133 -11.55 14.45 -21.10
N ARG A 134 -12.71 14.06 -20.57
CA ARG A 134 -13.58 14.95 -19.77
C ARG A 134 -12.95 15.28 -18.43
N ILE A 135 -12.32 14.30 -17.77
CA ILE A 135 -11.58 14.53 -16.53
C ILE A 135 -10.43 15.50 -16.79
N GLN A 136 -9.69 15.36 -17.89
CA GLN A 136 -8.63 16.30 -18.24
C GLN A 136 -9.16 17.72 -18.47
N GLU A 137 -10.30 17.88 -19.13
CA GLU A 137 -10.96 19.19 -19.31
C GLU A 137 -11.39 19.79 -17.97
N TRP A 138 -12.00 19.00 -17.10
CA TRP A 138 -12.41 19.43 -15.76
C TRP A 138 -11.21 19.85 -14.90
N LEU A 139 -10.13 19.07 -14.91
CA LEU A 139 -8.88 19.42 -14.21
C LEU A 139 -8.21 20.68 -14.78
N ARG A 140 -8.34 20.93 -16.09
CA ARG A 140 -7.90 22.18 -16.71
C ARG A 140 -8.77 23.35 -16.27
N ALA A 141 -10.09 23.18 -16.22
CA ALA A 141 -11.03 24.20 -15.76
C ALA A 141 -10.79 24.60 -14.29
N LEU A 142 -10.49 23.63 -13.42
CA LEU A 142 -10.13 23.88 -12.02
C LEU A 142 -8.72 24.49 -11.83
N GLY A 143 -7.94 24.65 -12.90
CA GLY A 143 -6.57 25.18 -12.82
C GLY A 143 -5.55 24.22 -12.17
N ILE A 144 -5.96 23.01 -11.79
CA ILE A 144 -5.10 21.97 -11.19
C ILE A 144 -4.00 21.56 -12.17
N SER A 145 -4.31 21.55 -13.47
CA SER A 145 -3.33 21.27 -14.52
C SER A 145 -2.10 22.20 -14.47
N LYS A 146 -2.27 23.46 -14.07
CA LYS A 146 -1.16 24.42 -13.92
C LYS A 146 -0.25 24.04 -12.75
N ILE A 147 -0.83 23.63 -11.63
CA ILE A 147 -0.09 23.20 -10.44
C ILE A 147 0.70 21.93 -10.76
N VAL A 148 0.04 20.93 -11.35
CA VAL A 148 0.67 19.66 -11.73
C VAL A 148 1.80 19.88 -12.74
N THR A 149 1.58 20.72 -13.76
CA THR A 149 2.62 21.03 -14.74
C THR A 149 3.78 21.85 -14.15
N TRP A 150 3.51 22.76 -13.21
CA TRP A 150 4.53 23.53 -12.51
C TRP A 150 5.41 22.64 -11.63
N ILE A 151 4.81 21.79 -10.77
CA ILE A 151 5.53 20.80 -9.95
C ILE A 151 6.36 19.88 -10.86
N GLY A 152 5.75 19.38 -11.94
CA GLY A 152 6.43 18.55 -12.91
C GLY A 152 7.61 19.25 -13.62
N LYS A 153 7.52 20.56 -13.89
CA LYS A 153 8.63 21.34 -14.46
C LYS A 153 9.77 21.55 -13.46
N ALA A 154 9.47 21.94 -12.23
CA ALA A 154 10.46 22.17 -11.17
C ALA A 154 11.31 20.91 -10.92
N PHE A 155 10.67 19.75 -10.86
CA PHE A 155 11.37 18.48 -10.65
C PHE A 155 12.08 17.94 -11.89
N ARG A 156 11.48 18.03 -13.09
CA ARG A 156 12.16 17.64 -14.34
C ARG A 156 13.47 18.40 -14.55
N TRP A 157 13.53 19.66 -14.11
CA TRP A 157 14.73 20.47 -14.20
C TRP A 157 15.87 19.93 -13.31
N GLY A 158 15.54 19.48 -12.09
CA GLY A 158 16.51 18.86 -11.17
C GLY A 158 16.97 17.48 -11.63
N THR A 159 16.04 16.60 -12.03
CA THR A 159 16.36 15.21 -12.38
C THR A 159 17.13 15.09 -13.69
N HIS A 160 16.74 15.84 -14.73
CA HIS A 160 17.39 15.75 -16.05
C HIS A 160 18.83 16.31 -16.05
N ARG A 161 19.16 17.21 -15.12
CA ARG A 161 20.51 17.78 -14.99
C ARG A 161 21.42 16.93 -14.11
N ALA A 162 20.88 16.31 -13.05
CA ALA A 162 21.64 15.44 -12.14
C ALA A 162 21.92 14.05 -12.75
N VAL A 163 20.93 13.43 -13.41
CA VAL A 163 21.06 12.07 -13.97
C VAL A 163 22.02 12.04 -15.16
N ARG A 164 22.09 13.11 -15.96
CA ARG A 164 22.93 13.17 -17.17
C ARG A 164 24.44 13.19 -16.87
N ARG A 165 24.86 13.48 -15.63
CA ARG A 165 26.28 13.53 -15.25
C ARG A 165 26.81 12.24 -14.61
N GLY A 166 25.99 11.20 -14.42
CA GLY A 166 26.41 9.87 -13.94
C GLY A 166 26.93 9.79 -12.50
N CYS A 167 27.76 10.75 -12.08
CA CYS A 167 28.45 10.80 -10.79
C CYS A 167 27.58 11.37 -9.65
N LEU A 168 26.54 12.14 -9.96
CA LEU A 168 25.64 12.78 -8.98
C LEU A 168 24.38 11.97 -8.65
N THR A 169 24.20 10.80 -9.26
CA THR A 169 22.98 9.98 -9.08
C THR A 169 22.89 9.38 -7.69
N LEU A 170 23.98 8.77 -7.19
CA LEU A 170 24.03 8.12 -5.89
C LEU A 170 23.81 9.09 -4.71
N PRO A 171 24.50 10.25 -4.60
CA PRO A 171 24.25 11.19 -3.50
C PRO A 171 22.84 11.78 -3.56
N PHE A 172 22.27 11.99 -4.75
CA PHE A 172 20.91 12.48 -4.89
C PHE A 172 19.87 11.44 -4.44
N VAL A 173 20.06 10.17 -4.79
CA VAL A 173 19.21 9.07 -4.31
C VAL A 173 19.32 8.93 -2.80
N ALA A 174 20.54 8.99 -2.24
CA ALA A 174 20.74 8.97 -0.79
C ALA A 174 20.04 10.14 -0.08
N LEU A 175 20.08 11.35 -0.66
CA LEU A 175 19.36 12.52 -0.13
C LEU A 175 17.84 12.31 -0.14
N ILE A 176 17.29 11.74 -1.21
CA ILE A 176 15.85 11.44 -1.28
C ILE A 176 15.47 10.40 -0.23
N LEU A 177 16.24 9.32 -0.08
CA LEU A 177 15.98 8.31 0.94
C LEU A 177 16.07 8.89 2.36
N ALA A 178 17.05 9.76 2.62
CA ALA A 178 17.16 10.48 3.88
C ALA A 178 15.93 11.35 4.15
N LEU A 179 15.42 12.05 3.13
CA LEU A 179 14.20 12.85 3.23
C LEU A 179 12.98 11.97 3.57
N TYR A 180 12.82 10.82 2.92
CA TYR A 180 11.76 9.86 3.25
C TYR A 180 11.91 9.32 4.67
N GLY A 181 13.13 8.99 5.10
CA GLY A 181 13.40 8.56 6.47
C GLY A 181 13.00 9.61 7.51
N ILE A 182 13.33 10.88 7.25
CA ILE A 182 12.93 12.01 8.10
C ILE A 182 11.41 12.14 8.13
N ILE A 183 10.73 12.11 6.98
CA ILE A 183 9.27 12.22 6.88
C ILE A 183 8.60 11.11 7.69
N PHE A 184 9.03 9.86 7.51
CA PHE A 184 8.43 8.74 8.22
C PHE A 184 8.83 8.64 9.69
N ALA A 185 9.96 9.21 10.11
CA ALA A 185 10.30 9.31 11.54
C ALA A 185 9.27 10.14 12.31
N PHE A 186 8.58 11.09 11.66
CA PHE A 186 7.48 11.83 12.28
C PHE A 186 6.24 10.98 12.58
N LEU A 187 6.16 9.73 12.12
CA LEU A 187 5.09 8.81 12.52
C LEU A 187 5.12 8.51 14.02
N GLU A 188 6.30 8.52 14.66
CA GLU A 188 6.43 8.29 16.10
C GLU A 188 6.09 9.56 16.90
N GLU A 189 5.15 9.45 17.85
CA GLU A 189 4.70 10.57 18.68
C GLU A 189 5.85 11.14 19.53
N GLY A 190 6.01 12.47 19.50
CA GLY A 190 7.03 13.16 20.31
C GLY A 190 8.46 13.08 19.76
N THR A 191 8.68 12.52 18.57
CA THR A 191 10.04 12.40 18.01
C THR A 191 10.58 13.75 17.56
N SER A 192 11.74 14.13 18.12
CA SER A 192 12.55 15.24 17.62
C SER A 192 13.62 14.72 16.67
N ILE A 193 13.66 15.21 15.44
CA ILE A 193 14.67 14.82 14.42
C ILE A 193 16.10 15.20 14.82
N PHE A 194 16.28 16.06 15.81
CA PHE A 194 17.58 16.47 16.33
C PHE A 194 18.05 15.63 17.52
N SER A 195 17.18 14.78 18.07
CA SER A 195 17.55 13.81 19.11
C SER A 195 18.29 12.63 18.50
N ARG A 196 19.15 11.97 19.29
CA ARG A 196 19.86 10.75 18.86
C ARG A 196 18.88 9.66 18.44
N GLU A 197 17.77 9.54 19.18
CA GLU A 197 16.68 8.61 18.95
C GLU A 197 15.94 8.90 17.65
N GLY A 198 15.66 10.17 17.38
CA GLY A 198 15.00 10.61 16.15
C GLY A 198 15.87 10.44 14.91
N VAL A 199 17.17 10.76 15.00
CA VAL A 199 18.13 10.49 13.92
C VAL A 199 18.23 9.00 13.65
N PHE A 200 18.34 8.18 14.70
CA PHE A 200 18.36 6.72 14.56
C PHE A 200 17.10 6.20 13.85
N LEU A 201 15.91 6.64 14.28
CA LEU A 201 14.66 6.27 13.63
C LEU A 201 14.61 6.72 12.16
N ALA A 202 15.03 7.94 11.86
CA ALA A 202 15.07 8.45 10.49
C ALA A 202 16.01 7.63 9.60
N VAL A 203 17.18 7.23 10.11
CA VAL A 203 18.12 6.35 9.40
C VAL A 203 17.52 4.96 9.19
N THR A 204 16.90 4.38 10.21
CA THR A 204 16.22 3.08 10.10
C THR A 204 15.11 3.13 9.04
N MET A 205 14.25 4.17 9.07
CA MET A 205 13.18 4.32 8.08
C MET A 205 13.73 4.59 6.67
N ALA A 206 14.76 5.42 6.51
CA ALA A 206 15.43 5.65 5.22
C ALA A 206 15.99 4.34 4.65
N PHE A 207 16.65 3.54 5.49
CA PHE A 207 17.20 2.25 5.12
C PHE A 207 16.10 1.27 4.73
N SER A 208 15.05 1.12 5.54
CA SER A 208 13.94 0.19 5.28
C SER A 208 13.19 0.55 3.99
N VAL A 209 12.84 1.82 3.80
CA VAL A 209 12.18 2.31 2.58
C VAL A 209 13.10 2.17 1.37
N GLY A 210 14.38 2.51 1.51
CA GLY A 210 15.37 2.32 0.46
C GLY A 210 15.48 0.86 0.04
N LEU A 211 15.66 -0.06 1.01
CA LEU A 211 15.80 -1.48 0.77
C LEU A 211 14.58 -2.07 0.05
N VAL A 212 13.37 -1.78 0.54
CA VAL A 212 12.13 -2.29 -0.06
C VAL A 212 11.92 -1.70 -1.46
N SER A 213 12.13 -0.39 -1.63
CA SER A 213 11.98 0.27 -2.93
C SER A 213 12.99 -0.25 -3.96
N PHE A 214 14.25 -0.42 -3.55
CA PHE A 214 15.26 -1.02 -4.41
C PHE A 214 14.98 -2.49 -4.73
N GLY A 215 14.25 -3.22 -3.87
CA GLY A 215 13.82 -4.59 -4.15
C GLY A 215 13.01 -4.68 -5.44
N GLY A 216 12.05 -3.77 -5.63
CA GLY A 216 11.29 -3.68 -6.88
C GLY A 216 12.18 -3.33 -8.08
N ASP A 217 13.12 -2.40 -7.90
CA ASP A 217 14.08 -2.07 -8.97
C ASP A 217 14.99 -3.24 -9.34
N ILE A 218 15.39 -4.06 -8.37
CA ILE A 218 16.20 -5.26 -8.59
C ILE A 218 15.41 -6.26 -9.43
N ALA A 219 14.13 -6.51 -9.12
CA ALA A 219 13.27 -7.37 -9.94
C ALA A 219 13.24 -6.90 -11.39
N ARG A 220 12.99 -5.60 -11.59
CA ARG A 220 12.92 -4.98 -12.92
C ARG A 220 14.27 -5.03 -13.65
N ARG A 221 15.39 -4.83 -12.97
CA ARG A 221 16.73 -4.94 -13.59
C ARG A 221 17.10 -6.37 -13.95
N ILE A 222 16.77 -7.35 -13.12
CA ILE A 222 17.00 -8.76 -13.42
C ILE A 222 16.23 -9.15 -14.68
N LEU A 223 14.93 -8.87 -14.72
CA LEU A 223 14.08 -9.18 -15.87
C LEU A 223 14.45 -8.36 -17.12
N GLY A 224 14.83 -7.10 -16.96
CA GLY A 224 15.32 -6.25 -18.05
C GLY A 224 16.59 -6.80 -18.68
N ARG A 225 17.53 -7.34 -17.90
CA ARG A 225 18.70 -8.05 -18.44
C ARG A 225 18.31 -9.32 -19.19
N LEU A 226 17.40 -10.11 -18.63
CA LEU A 226 16.91 -11.35 -19.26
C LEU A 226 16.14 -11.08 -20.56
N TRP A 227 15.47 -9.94 -20.68
CA TRP A 227 14.70 -9.54 -21.87
C TRP A 227 15.42 -8.53 -22.76
N HIS A 228 16.72 -8.26 -22.53
CA HIS A 228 17.52 -7.28 -23.27
C HIS A 228 16.84 -5.90 -23.40
N THR A 229 16.09 -5.50 -22.37
CA THR A 229 15.32 -4.25 -22.35
C THR A 229 16.00 -3.23 -21.44
N ARG A 230 15.99 -1.96 -21.83
CA ARG A 230 16.60 -0.89 -21.02
C ARG A 230 15.66 -0.54 -19.86
N SER A 231 16.21 -0.51 -18.65
CA SER A 231 15.52 -0.02 -17.46
C SER A 231 15.99 1.40 -17.15
N ARG A 232 15.06 2.32 -16.89
CA ARG A 232 15.36 3.71 -16.52
C ARG A 232 14.80 3.97 -15.14
N PHE A 233 15.62 4.51 -14.24
CA PHE A 233 15.15 4.91 -12.92
C PHE A 233 14.44 6.26 -13.01
N ASN A 234 13.18 6.30 -12.61
CA ASN A 234 12.39 7.52 -12.57
C ASN A 234 11.97 7.82 -11.13
N LEU A 235 12.06 9.09 -10.76
CA LEU A 235 11.61 9.61 -9.49
C LEU A 235 10.26 10.28 -9.70
N TYR A 236 9.32 10.00 -8.81
CA TYR A 236 7.95 10.51 -8.88
C TYR A 236 7.70 11.45 -7.71
N PRO A 237 7.82 12.79 -7.90
CA PRO A 237 7.64 13.77 -6.82
C PRO A 237 6.26 13.70 -6.17
N VAL A 238 5.26 13.25 -6.92
CA VAL A 238 3.91 13.00 -6.41
C VAL A 238 3.95 11.99 -5.26
N ASN A 239 4.80 10.97 -5.32
CA ASN A 239 4.94 9.99 -4.24
C ASN A 239 5.51 10.60 -2.96
N LEU A 240 6.30 11.67 -3.05
CA LEU A 240 6.80 12.40 -1.88
C LEU A 240 5.66 13.18 -1.21
N LEU A 241 4.80 13.82 -2.01
CA LEU A 241 3.61 14.50 -1.49
C LEU A 241 2.64 13.50 -0.85
N VAL A 242 2.49 12.33 -1.47
CA VAL A 242 1.72 11.21 -0.91
C VAL A 242 2.30 10.78 0.43
N ALA A 243 3.62 10.62 0.55
CA ALA A 243 4.27 10.27 1.82
C ALA A 243 4.07 11.33 2.91
N ILE A 244 4.16 12.62 2.58
CA ILE A 244 3.87 13.69 3.53
C ILE A 244 2.40 13.63 3.97
N GLY A 245 1.48 13.43 3.01
CA GLY A 245 0.04 13.32 3.28
C GLY A 245 -0.32 12.11 4.15
N THR A 246 0.28 10.95 3.90
CA THR A 246 0.03 9.71 4.66
C THR A 246 0.57 9.81 6.08
N VAL A 247 1.74 10.42 6.27
CA VAL A 247 2.26 10.77 7.59
C VAL A 247 1.33 11.74 8.29
N ALA A 248 1.00 12.88 7.69
CA ALA A 248 0.13 13.89 8.30
C ALA A 248 -1.24 13.31 8.71
N LEU A 249 -1.84 12.47 7.85
CA LEU A 249 -3.10 11.81 8.13
C LEU A 249 -2.98 10.78 9.26
N SER A 250 -1.92 9.97 9.26
CA SER A 250 -1.64 9.02 10.35
C SER A 250 -1.50 9.73 11.69
N ARG A 251 -0.87 10.91 11.70
CA ARG A 251 -0.71 11.74 12.89
C ARG A 251 -2.01 12.37 13.36
N LEU A 252 -2.82 12.87 12.44
CA LEU A 252 -4.13 13.44 12.74
C LEU A 252 -5.06 12.40 13.38
N LEU A 253 -4.97 11.15 12.91
CA LEU A 253 -5.82 10.05 13.36
C LEU A 253 -5.18 9.16 14.44
N ARG A 254 -3.97 9.52 14.92
CA ARG A 254 -3.19 8.78 15.93
C ARG A 254 -3.04 7.29 15.60
N LEU A 255 -2.78 6.99 14.33
CA LEU A 255 -2.56 5.62 13.86
C LEU A 255 -1.21 5.11 14.37
N SER A 256 -1.20 3.90 14.89
CA SER A 256 0.00 3.25 15.40
C SER A 256 -0.09 1.73 15.17
N PRO A 257 0.78 1.14 14.32
CA PRO A 257 1.76 1.83 13.47
C PRO A 257 1.07 2.77 12.46
N GLY A 258 1.76 3.86 12.09
CA GLY A 258 1.27 4.77 11.06
C GLY A 258 1.56 4.26 9.64
N ILE A 259 0.94 4.89 8.65
CA ILE A 259 0.99 4.44 7.25
C ILE A 259 2.24 4.96 6.57
N VAL A 260 3.06 4.04 6.07
CA VAL A 260 4.29 4.27 5.32
C VAL A 260 4.01 4.05 3.83
N PHE A 261 3.25 4.98 3.24
CA PHE A 261 2.91 4.92 1.82
C PHE A 261 3.52 6.06 1.01
N GLY A 262 4.08 5.71 -0.15
CA GLY A 262 4.80 6.61 -1.06
C GLY A 262 6.22 6.10 -1.30
N THR A 263 6.49 5.59 -2.49
CA THR A 263 7.83 5.09 -2.86
C THR A 263 8.66 6.21 -3.50
N PRO A 264 9.94 6.38 -3.13
CA PRO A 264 10.81 7.45 -3.63
C PRO A 264 10.99 7.44 -5.15
N GLY A 265 10.91 6.28 -5.78
CA GLY A 265 11.01 6.11 -7.22
C GLY A 265 10.82 4.66 -7.64
N GLY A 266 10.85 4.44 -8.94
CA GLY A 266 10.77 3.12 -9.54
C GLY A 266 11.49 3.06 -10.87
N ALA A 267 12.09 1.91 -11.15
CA ALA A 267 12.68 1.60 -12.43
C ALA A 267 11.57 1.34 -13.45
N ASP A 268 11.38 2.17 -14.45
CA ASP A 268 10.48 1.83 -15.56
C ASP A 268 11.19 0.94 -16.57
N MET A 269 10.41 0.07 -17.21
CA MET A 269 10.87 -0.77 -18.31
C MET A 269 10.04 -0.51 -19.55
N ASP A 270 10.73 -0.16 -20.63
CA ASP A 270 10.13 0.03 -21.95
C ASP A 270 9.88 -1.34 -22.60
N LEU A 271 8.79 -2.01 -22.22
CA LEU A 271 8.44 -3.31 -22.79
C LEU A 271 8.05 -3.17 -24.27
N PRO A 272 8.58 -4.02 -25.18
CA PRO A 272 8.17 -4.03 -26.58
C PRO A 272 6.66 -4.23 -26.73
N GLY A 273 6.03 -3.57 -27.70
CA GLY A 273 4.61 -3.71 -28.03
C GLY A 273 4.25 -5.03 -28.73
N ASP A 274 4.91 -6.13 -28.37
CA ASP A 274 4.67 -7.45 -28.95
C ASP A 274 3.52 -8.20 -28.25
N SER A 275 3.09 -9.33 -28.82
CA SER A 275 2.04 -10.19 -28.25
C SER A 275 2.41 -10.77 -26.87
N ARG A 276 3.68 -10.68 -26.46
CA ARG A 276 4.18 -11.19 -25.16
C ARG A 276 4.18 -10.11 -24.08
N ARG A 277 3.88 -8.85 -24.41
CA ARG A 277 3.89 -7.72 -23.48
C ARG A 277 3.06 -7.99 -22.22
N ALA A 278 1.80 -8.41 -22.38
CA ALA A 278 0.91 -8.68 -21.25
C ALA A 278 1.49 -9.76 -20.32
N ARG A 279 2.06 -10.84 -20.89
CA ARG A 279 2.71 -11.90 -20.10
C ARG A 279 3.95 -11.38 -19.36
N ARG A 280 4.77 -10.53 -20.00
CA ARG A 280 5.94 -9.91 -19.37
C ARG A 280 5.55 -8.97 -18.22
N GLU A 281 4.51 -8.17 -18.39
CA GLU A 281 3.97 -7.29 -17.34
C GLU A 281 3.50 -8.10 -16.11
N VAL A 282 2.81 -9.23 -16.34
CA VAL A 282 2.38 -10.13 -15.26
C VAL A 282 3.58 -10.77 -14.55
N ILE A 283 4.55 -11.31 -15.28
CA ILE A 283 5.78 -11.87 -14.70
C ILE A 283 6.51 -10.80 -13.87
N LEU A 284 6.56 -9.57 -14.38
CA LEU A 284 7.18 -8.45 -13.69
C LEU A 284 6.49 -8.13 -12.37
N SER A 285 5.16 -8.09 -12.37
CA SER A 285 4.33 -7.83 -11.19
C SER A 285 4.57 -8.90 -10.12
N PHE A 286 4.52 -10.19 -10.49
CA PHE A 286 4.81 -11.29 -9.57
C PHE A 286 6.24 -11.25 -9.02
N THR A 287 7.22 -10.91 -9.86
CA THR A 287 8.63 -10.86 -9.44
C THR A 287 8.87 -9.69 -8.50
N THR A 288 8.32 -8.52 -8.79
CA THR A 288 8.41 -7.32 -7.96
C THR A 288 7.81 -7.57 -6.58
N LEU A 289 6.57 -8.06 -6.55
CA LEU A 289 5.90 -8.41 -5.30
C LEU A 289 6.63 -9.52 -4.54
N GLY A 290 7.12 -10.54 -5.24
CA GLY A 290 7.88 -11.64 -4.65
C GLY A 290 9.16 -11.16 -3.94
N ILE A 291 9.93 -10.24 -4.54
CA ILE A 291 11.12 -9.67 -3.90
C ILE A 291 10.76 -8.79 -2.70
N VAL A 292 9.71 -7.95 -2.81
CA VAL A 292 9.24 -7.13 -1.69
C VAL A 292 8.83 -8.02 -0.51
N MET A 293 8.02 -9.05 -0.76
CA MET A 293 7.60 -10.01 0.26
C MET A 293 8.79 -10.82 0.83
N LEU A 294 9.79 -11.13 0.01
CA LEU A 294 11.02 -11.78 0.48
C LEU A 294 11.77 -10.88 1.47
N PHE A 295 12.00 -9.61 1.16
CA PHE A 295 12.66 -8.69 2.08
C PHE A 295 11.85 -8.47 3.36
N GLY A 296 10.53 -8.32 3.25
CA GLY A 296 9.64 -8.25 4.41
C GLY A 296 9.73 -9.50 5.29
N GLY A 297 9.66 -10.68 4.68
CA GLY A 297 9.78 -11.97 5.36
C GLY A 297 11.13 -12.17 6.04
N LEU A 298 12.24 -11.78 5.39
CA LEU A 298 13.59 -11.83 5.98
C LEU A 298 13.72 -10.86 7.16
N GLY A 299 13.22 -9.63 7.04
CA GLY A 299 13.20 -8.67 8.15
C GLY A 299 12.39 -9.17 9.35
N TRP A 300 11.23 -9.77 9.08
CA TRP A 300 10.36 -10.33 10.10
C TRP A 300 10.96 -11.56 10.78
N ALA A 301 11.55 -12.48 10.00
CA ALA A 301 12.27 -13.64 10.52
C ALA A 301 13.49 -13.23 11.36
N ALA A 302 14.25 -12.22 10.92
CA ALA A 302 15.36 -11.67 11.70
C ALA A 302 14.87 -11.11 13.05
N SER A 303 13.74 -10.41 13.08
CA SER A 303 13.13 -9.94 14.34
C SER A 303 12.70 -11.09 15.25
N GLY A 304 12.21 -12.19 14.67
CA GLY A 304 11.88 -13.41 15.41
C GLY A 304 13.12 -14.10 15.97
N ALA A 305 14.24 -14.11 15.24
CA ALA A 305 15.50 -14.66 15.71
C ALA A 305 16.09 -13.84 16.86
N VAL A 306 16.02 -12.50 16.79
CA VAL A 306 16.45 -11.62 17.89
C VAL A 306 15.65 -11.90 19.15
N LEU A 307 14.32 -12.06 19.05
CA LEU A 307 13.48 -12.43 20.18
C LEU A 307 13.90 -13.74 20.84
N SER A 308 14.18 -14.78 20.05
CA SER A 308 14.63 -16.06 20.58
C SER A 308 15.98 -15.98 21.31
N LEU A 309 16.80 -14.96 21.02
CA LEU A 309 18.09 -14.74 21.66
C LEU A 309 18.00 -13.90 22.95
N LEU A 310 16.85 -13.27 23.25
CA LEU A 310 16.72 -12.38 24.41
C LEU A 310 16.79 -13.09 25.75
N ASP A 311 16.47 -14.39 25.77
CA ASP A 311 16.48 -15.23 26.98
C ASP A 311 17.80 -16.00 27.13
N ALA A 312 18.75 -15.83 26.22
CA ALA A 312 20.06 -16.45 26.35
C ALA A 312 20.92 -15.66 27.36
N PRO A 313 21.67 -16.34 28.26
CA PRO A 313 22.57 -15.70 29.20
C PRO A 313 23.83 -15.20 28.48
N PHE A 314 24.25 -13.96 28.75
CA PHE A 314 25.48 -13.37 28.21
C PHE A 314 26.38 -12.83 29.31
N ASP A 315 27.68 -12.81 29.04
CA ASP A 315 28.69 -12.16 29.88
C ASP A 315 28.50 -10.63 29.84
N GLU A 316 28.47 -10.01 31.03
CA GLU A 316 28.32 -8.58 31.26
C GLU A 316 29.21 -7.72 30.34
N ARG A 317 30.45 -8.18 30.08
CA ARG A 317 31.43 -7.44 29.25
C ARG A 317 30.94 -7.21 27.83
N VAL A 318 30.10 -8.09 27.30
CA VAL A 318 29.66 -8.08 25.90
C VAL A 318 28.16 -7.73 25.78
N VAL A 319 27.41 -7.83 26.88
CA VAL A 319 25.97 -7.57 26.95
C VAL A 319 25.57 -6.22 26.35
N SER A 320 26.28 -5.13 26.68
CA SER A 320 25.93 -3.79 26.16
C SER A 320 26.07 -3.66 24.64
N VAL A 321 27.15 -4.23 24.08
CA VAL A 321 27.42 -4.24 22.64
C VAL A 321 26.41 -5.13 21.91
N VAL A 322 26.16 -6.33 22.44
CA VAL A 322 25.19 -7.29 21.87
C VAL A 322 23.78 -6.73 21.94
N ALA A 323 23.36 -6.16 23.07
CA ALA A 323 22.05 -5.53 23.21
C ALA A 323 21.87 -4.35 22.24
N GLY A 324 22.91 -3.55 22.03
CA GLY A 324 22.92 -2.48 21.02
C GLY A 324 22.70 -3.01 19.61
N LEU A 325 23.46 -4.03 19.21
CA LEU A 325 23.34 -4.68 17.89
C LEU A 325 21.97 -5.33 17.69
N LEU A 326 21.46 -6.06 18.69
CA LEU A 326 20.14 -6.68 18.65
C LEU A 326 19.02 -5.64 18.63
N THR A 327 19.19 -4.51 19.32
CA THR A 327 18.25 -3.38 19.24
C THR A 327 18.18 -2.82 17.82
N VAL A 328 19.32 -2.62 17.15
CA VAL A 328 19.34 -2.16 15.76
C VAL A 328 18.72 -3.20 14.83
N ALA A 329 19.08 -4.48 14.99
CA ALA A 329 18.56 -5.57 14.18
C ALA A 329 17.03 -5.74 14.35
N GLN A 330 16.52 -5.69 15.59
CA GLN A 330 15.10 -5.79 15.90
C GLN A 330 14.30 -4.67 15.26
N ASN A 331 14.71 -3.41 15.49
CA ASN A 331 13.99 -2.25 14.97
C ASN A 331 14.08 -2.19 13.44
N THR A 332 15.23 -2.48 12.87
CA THR A 332 15.38 -2.50 11.40
C THR A 332 14.58 -3.63 10.77
N GLY A 333 14.61 -4.83 11.36
CA GLY A 333 13.84 -5.99 10.87
C GLY A 333 12.35 -5.74 10.87
N LEU A 334 11.80 -5.20 11.96
CA LEU A 334 10.39 -4.81 12.05
C LEU A 334 10.03 -3.66 11.11
N ALA A 335 10.91 -2.66 10.94
CA ALA A 335 10.68 -1.57 9.99
C ALA A 335 10.70 -2.05 8.53
N VAL A 336 11.61 -2.96 8.16
CA VAL A 336 11.62 -3.58 6.82
C VAL A 336 10.34 -4.39 6.60
N PHE A 337 9.91 -5.17 7.59
CA PHE A 337 8.65 -5.92 7.52
C PHE A 337 7.44 -5.00 7.33
N LEU A 338 7.33 -3.94 8.15
CA LEU A 338 6.27 -2.93 8.05
C LEU A 338 6.17 -2.37 6.63
N VAL A 339 7.29 -1.81 6.14
CA VAL A 339 7.32 -1.12 4.85
C VAL A 339 7.04 -2.09 3.71
N ALA A 340 7.60 -3.30 3.76
CA ALA A 340 7.38 -4.31 2.73
C ALA A 340 5.93 -4.78 2.68
N LEU A 341 5.33 -5.07 3.83
CA LEU A 341 3.94 -5.56 3.91
C LEU A 341 2.94 -4.48 3.46
N GLU A 342 3.13 -3.23 3.88
CA GLU A 342 2.31 -2.11 3.41
C GLU A 342 2.46 -1.88 1.91
N THR A 343 3.70 -1.87 1.40
CA THR A 343 3.97 -1.72 -0.04
C THR A 343 3.29 -2.84 -0.82
N ALA A 344 3.44 -4.09 -0.39
CA ALA A 344 2.81 -5.25 -1.03
C ALA A 344 1.27 -5.16 -0.99
N PHE A 345 0.69 -4.73 0.13
CA PHE A 345 -0.75 -4.56 0.27
C PHE A 345 -1.29 -3.49 -0.70
N PHE A 346 -0.68 -2.30 -0.71
CA PHE A 346 -1.16 -1.20 -1.56
C PHE A 346 -0.90 -1.45 -3.05
N GLU A 347 0.23 -2.07 -3.43
CA GLU A 347 0.49 -2.46 -4.82
C GLU A 347 -0.49 -3.53 -5.32
N MET A 348 -1.03 -4.36 -4.45
CA MET A 348 -2.03 -5.35 -4.83
C MET A 348 -3.44 -4.79 -4.96
N ILE A 349 -3.72 -3.57 -4.50
CA ILE A 349 -4.99 -2.91 -4.77
C ILE A 349 -5.08 -2.66 -6.28
N PRO A 350 -6.13 -3.13 -6.99
CA PRO A 350 -6.16 -3.11 -8.46
C PRO A 350 -6.54 -1.73 -9.02
N LEU A 351 -5.79 -0.69 -8.66
CA LEU A 351 -5.90 0.68 -9.18
C LEU A 351 -5.07 0.86 -10.45
N ALA A 352 -5.29 1.96 -11.17
CA ALA A 352 -4.49 2.27 -12.35
C ALA A 352 -2.99 2.28 -12.01
N TYR A 353 -2.18 1.61 -12.84
CA TYR A 353 -0.72 1.54 -12.75
C TYR A 353 -0.12 0.71 -11.61
N THR A 354 -0.92 -0.01 -10.82
CA THR A 354 -0.41 -0.94 -9.80
C THR A 354 -0.16 -2.34 -10.36
N ASP A 355 0.71 -3.10 -9.70
CA ASP A 355 0.97 -4.51 -10.03
C ASP A 355 -0.31 -5.36 -9.86
N GLY A 356 -1.13 -5.05 -8.85
CA GLY A 356 -2.41 -5.69 -8.59
C GLY A 356 -3.38 -5.59 -9.76
N GLN A 357 -3.44 -4.44 -10.45
CA GLN A 357 -4.32 -4.26 -11.61
C GLN A 357 -3.87 -5.09 -12.81
N THR A 358 -2.57 -5.26 -12.99
CA THR A 358 -1.98 -6.11 -14.04
C THR A 358 -2.35 -7.57 -13.81
N ILE A 359 -2.16 -8.06 -12.58
CA ILE A 359 -2.52 -9.44 -12.21
C ILE A 359 -4.03 -9.65 -12.29
N PHE A 360 -4.84 -8.69 -11.81
CA PHE A 360 -6.31 -8.77 -11.83
C PHE A 360 -6.88 -8.87 -13.24
N LYS A 361 -6.33 -8.11 -14.21
CA LYS A 361 -6.71 -8.20 -15.63
C LYS A 361 -6.38 -9.55 -16.24
N TRP A 362 -5.24 -10.13 -15.84
CA TRP A 362 -4.80 -11.41 -16.35
C TRP A 362 -5.64 -12.56 -15.79
N ASN A 363 -5.78 -12.64 -14.46
CA ASN A 363 -6.57 -13.66 -13.79
C ASN A 363 -7.04 -13.18 -12.41
N LYS A 364 -8.34 -12.96 -12.27
CA LYS A 364 -8.99 -12.52 -11.02
C LYS A 364 -8.80 -13.50 -9.87
N ILE A 365 -8.76 -14.80 -10.15
CA ILE A 365 -8.54 -15.85 -9.14
C ILE A 365 -7.08 -15.80 -8.67
N ALA A 366 -6.13 -15.66 -9.58
CA ALA A 366 -4.72 -15.53 -9.23
C ALA A 366 -4.47 -14.26 -8.39
N TRP A 367 -5.10 -13.15 -8.75
CA TRP A 367 -5.08 -11.93 -7.95
C TRP A 367 -5.66 -12.17 -6.55
N ALA A 368 -6.85 -12.77 -6.44
CA ALA A 368 -7.47 -13.02 -5.15
C ALA A 368 -6.64 -13.98 -4.28
N GLY A 369 -6.08 -15.03 -4.88
CA GLY A 369 -5.18 -15.98 -4.20
C GLY A 369 -3.89 -15.35 -3.67
N LEU A 370 -3.47 -14.21 -4.22
CA LEU A 370 -2.30 -13.47 -3.77
C LEU A 370 -2.66 -12.33 -2.81
N PHE A 371 -3.73 -11.59 -3.11
CA PHE A 371 -4.17 -10.45 -2.31
C PHE A 371 -4.72 -10.88 -0.95
N VAL A 372 -5.53 -11.95 -0.89
CA VAL A 372 -6.16 -12.37 0.37
C VAL A 372 -5.12 -12.75 1.44
N PRO A 373 -4.07 -13.54 1.16
CA PRO A 373 -3.00 -13.79 2.13
C PRO A 373 -2.24 -12.54 2.57
N ILE A 374 -1.94 -11.62 1.63
CA ILE A 374 -1.25 -10.36 1.94
C ILE A 374 -2.14 -9.46 2.82
N ALA A 375 -3.41 -9.31 2.45
CA ALA A 375 -4.39 -8.54 3.20
C ALA A 375 -4.68 -9.17 4.57
N PHE A 376 -4.69 -10.51 4.67
CA PHE A 376 -4.77 -11.22 5.94
C PHE A 376 -3.57 -10.88 6.82
N LEU A 377 -2.35 -11.01 6.31
CA LEU A 377 -1.13 -10.71 7.09
C LEU A 377 -1.07 -9.22 7.47
N PHE A 378 -1.44 -8.32 6.56
CA PHE A 378 -1.56 -6.88 6.81
C PHE A 378 -2.55 -6.60 7.95
N ASN A 379 -3.74 -7.18 7.89
CA ASN A 379 -4.74 -7.02 8.94
C ASN A 379 -4.25 -7.62 10.25
N HIS A 380 -3.76 -8.86 10.22
CA HIS A 380 -3.40 -9.63 11.40
C HIS A 380 -2.13 -9.14 12.10
N ALA A 381 -1.20 -8.49 11.38
CA ALA A 381 0.02 -7.95 11.97
C ALA A 381 -0.07 -6.45 12.30
N LEU A 382 -0.75 -5.64 11.47
CA LEU A 382 -0.68 -4.18 11.56
C LEU A 382 -2.01 -3.51 11.95
N VAL A 383 -3.14 -4.04 11.49
CA VAL A 383 -4.44 -3.36 11.65
C VAL A 383 -5.20 -3.85 12.88
N ASN A 384 -5.29 -5.17 13.06
CA ASN A 384 -6.03 -5.85 14.10
C ASN A 384 -5.27 -7.08 14.64
N PRO A 385 -4.15 -6.86 15.35
CA PRO A 385 -3.35 -7.97 15.88
C PRO A 385 -3.97 -8.70 17.06
N ARG A 386 -4.98 -8.12 17.72
CA ARG A 386 -5.45 -8.59 19.04
C ARG A 386 -6.96 -8.74 19.17
N SER A 387 -7.76 -8.07 18.36
CA SER A 387 -9.18 -7.94 18.65
C SER A 387 -10.03 -8.94 17.86
N GLY A 388 -11.02 -9.53 18.53
CA GLY A 388 -12.04 -10.38 17.90
C GLY A 388 -12.98 -9.58 17.00
N PHE A 389 -13.98 -10.24 16.43
CA PHE A 389 -14.79 -9.66 15.34
C PHE A 389 -15.42 -8.30 15.69
N LEU A 390 -16.18 -8.22 16.78
CA LEU A 390 -16.91 -7.01 17.14
C LEU A 390 -15.97 -5.93 17.70
N ASP A 391 -15.00 -6.32 18.52
CA ASP A 391 -14.04 -5.39 19.11
C ASP A 391 -13.10 -4.80 18.05
N SER A 392 -12.85 -5.51 16.94
CA SER A 392 -12.00 -5.02 15.85
C SER A 392 -12.49 -3.71 15.25
N PHE A 393 -13.82 -3.46 15.22
CA PHE A 393 -14.36 -2.21 14.70
C PHE A 393 -14.09 -0.99 15.60
N MET A 394 -13.62 -1.21 16.83
CA MET A 394 -13.21 -0.14 17.75
C MET A 394 -11.73 0.21 17.58
N GLU A 395 -10.94 -0.65 16.94
CA GLU A 395 -9.52 -0.37 16.68
C GLU A 395 -9.36 0.81 15.72
N ALA A 396 -8.50 1.76 16.07
CA ALA A 396 -8.30 2.97 15.27
C ALA A 396 -7.84 2.65 13.83
N ASN A 397 -6.96 1.66 13.69
CA ASN A 397 -6.43 1.26 12.39
C ASN A 397 -7.53 0.60 11.51
N VAL A 398 -8.40 -0.23 12.11
CA VAL A 398 -9.54 -0.84 11.38
C VAL A 398 -10.52 0.23 10.94
N ARG A 399 -10.84 1.19 11.82
CA ARG A 399 -11.72 2.32 11.52
C ARG A 399 -11.17 3.17 10.38
N PHE A 400 -9.87 3.45 10.40
CA PHE A 400 -9.21 4.15 9.32
C PHE A 400 -9.33 3.40 7.98
N LEU A 401 -9.10 2.08 7.98
CA LEU A 401 -9.19 1.27 6.77
C LEU A 401 -10.61 1.30 6.19
N TRP A 402 -11.62 1.19 7.05
CA TRP A 402 -13.02 1.35 6.65
C TRP A 402 -13.31 2.75 6.12
N PHE A 403 -12.81 3.80 6.77
CA PHE A 403 -12.95 5.17 6.30
C PHE A 403 -12.36 5.34 4.90
N VAL A 404 -11.16 4.81 4.63
CA VAL A 404 -10.53 4.87 3.31
C VAL A 404 -11.36 4.10 2.28
N LEU A 405 -11.80 2.88 2.60
CA LEU A 405 -12.60 2.06 1.69
C LEU A 405 -13.94 2.74 1.35
N LEU A 406 -14.66 3.23 2.36
CA LEU A 406 -15.92 3.94 2.18
C LEU A 406 -15.72 5.24 1.41
N THR A 407 -14.65 5.99 1.69
CA THR A 407 -14.30 7.20 0.93
C THR A 407 -14.05 6.87 -0.54
N LEU A 408 -13.32 5.80 -0.84
CA LEU A 408 -13.06 5.37 -2.21
C LEU A 408 -14.35 4.95 -2.92
N ILE A 409 -15.23 4.19 -2.26
CA ILE A 409 -16.54 3.82 -2.78
C ILE A 409 -17.39 5.07 -3.04
N GLY A 410 -17.43 6.01 -2.10
CA GLY A 410 -18.15 7.27 -2.20
C GLY A 410 -17.67 8.14 -3.36
N ILE A 411 -16.35 8.30 -3.53
CA ILE A 411 -15.76 9.02 -4.67
C ILE A 411 -16.14 8.33 -5.98
N THR A 412 -16.04 7.01 -6.04
CA THR A 412 -16.37 6.23 -7.23
C THR A 412 -17.85 6.40 -7.60
N ALA A 413 -18.74 6.34 -6.62
CA ALA A 413 -20.17 6.54 -6.82
C ALA A 413 -20.51 7.98 -7.24
N ALA A 414 -19.84 8.98 -6.65
CA ALA A 414 -20.02 10.38 -7.00
C ALA A 414 -19.58 10.67 -8.44
N LEU A 415 -18.40 10.16 -8.85
CA LEU A 415 -17.93 10.26 -10.23
C LEU A 415 -18.89 9.56 -11.19
N TRP A 416 -19.36 8.37 -10.83
CA TRP A 416 -20.35 7.65 -11.64
C TRP A 416 -21.60 8.46 -11.86
N PHE A 417 -22.17 9.02 -10.79
CA PHE A 417 -23.38 9.83 -10.84
C PHE A 417 -23.18 11.08 -11.68
N TYR A 418 -22.05 11.76 -11.50
CA TYR A 418 -21.69 12.94 -12.25
C TYR A 418 -21.68 12.64 -13.76
N PHE A 419 -20.93 11.64 -14.20
CA PHE A 419 -20.77 11.35 -15.63
C PHE A 419 -21.98 10.68 -16.28
N ASN A 420 -22.73 9.84 -15.55
CA ASN A 420 -23.82 9.04 -16.13
C ASN A 420 -25.21 9.63 -15.95
N VAL A 421 -25.37 10.60 -15.04
CA VAL A 421 -26.66 11.18 -14.70
C VAL A 421 -26.61 12.70 -14.83
N LEU A 422 -25.70 13.37 -14.12
CA LEU A 422 -25.68 14.83 -14.09
C LEU A 422 -25.28 15.43 -15.45
N ASP A 423 -24.25 14.91 -16.11
CA ASP A 423 -23.78 15.36 -17.42
C ASP A 423 -24.89 15.23 -18.49
N ASP A 424 -25.61 14.11 -18.50
CA ASP A 424 -26.75 13.87 -19.39
C ASP A 424 -27.88 14.90 -19.15
N ILE A 425 -28.21 15.18 -17.89
CA ILE A 425 -29.23 16.17 -17.52
C ILE A 425 -28.79 17.58 -17.92
N LEU A 426 -27.56 17.97 -17.63
CA LEU A 426 -27.04 19.30 -17.97
C LEU A 426 -27.04 19.51 -19.49
N LYS A 427 -26.65 18.51 -20.28
CA LYS A 427 -26.69 18.59 -21.75
C LYS A 427 -28.11 18.73 -22.28
N GLU A 428 -29.08 18.02 -21.70
CA GLU A 428 -30.49 18.12 -22.08
C GLU A 428 -31.06 19.51 -21.70
N TRP A 429 -30.72 20.02 -20.52
CA TRP A 429 -31.27 21.27 -19.98
C TRP A 429 -30.68 22.52 -20.64
N PHE A 430 -29.39 22.54 -20.91
CA PHE A 430 -28.72 23.68 -21.57
C PHE A 430 -28.89 23.68 -23.09
N GLY A 431 -29.63 22.72 -23.66
CA GLY A 431 -29.82 22.63 -25.11
C GLY A 431 -28.52 22.39 -25.88
N LEU A 432 -27.44 22.03 -25.18
CA LEU A 432 -26.15 21.63 -25.75
C LEU A 432 -26.24 20.20 -26.31
N ARG A 433 -27.29 19.90 -27.08
CA ARG A 433 -27.24 18.81 -28.04
C ARG A 433 -26.13 19.17 -29.01
N GLY A 434 -24.91 18.74 -28.70
CA GLY A 434 -23.91 18.54 -29.72
C GLY A 434 -24.60 17.75 -30.81
N SER A 435 -24.64 18.29 -32.04
CA SER A 435 -24.99 17.52 -33.22
C SER A 435 -24.43 16.13 -33.02
N PRO A 436 -25.26 15.06 -33.06
CA PRO A 436 -24.84 13.71 -32.72
C PRO A 436 -23.50 13.54 -33.38
N ALA A 437 -22.43 13.42 -32.58
CA ALA A 437 -21.07 13.42 -33.07
C ALA A 437 -21.10 12.44 -34.21
N SER A 438 -21.04 12.96 -35.44
CA SER A 438 -21.10 12.15 -36.65
C SER A 438 -20.01 11.15 -36.41
N ALA A 439 -20.40 9.90 -36.13
CA ALA A 439 -19.47 8.83 -35.77
C ALA A 439 -18.31 9.00 -36.73
N PRO A 440 -17.11 9.36 -36.23
CA PRO A 440 -16.06 10.03 -37.02
C PRO A 440 -16.08 9.38 -38.38
N ALA A 441 -16.57 10.12 -39.39
CA ALA A 441 -17.01 9.55 -40.65
C ALA A 441 -15.87 8.71 -41.13
N GLY A 442 -16.00 7.37 -41.00
CA GLY A 442 -14.87 6.47 -40.78
C GLY A 442 -13.67 7.00 -41.53
N GLU A 443 -12.75 7.69 -40.84
CA GLU A 443 -11.43 7.93 -41.41
C GLU A 443 -11.00 6.51 -41.69
N GLY A 444 -11.05 6.16 -42.98
CA GLY A 444 -10.98 4.78 -43.41
C GLY A 444 -9.77 4.24 -42.71
N TYR A 445 -10.00 3.33 -41.75
CA TYR A 445 -8.92 2.50 -41.29
C TYR A 445 -8.31 2.03 -42.60
N PRO A 446 -7.04 2.36 -42.91
CA PRO A 446 -6.40 1.78 -44.07
C PRO A 446 -6.69 0.29 -43.93
N PRO A 447 -7.29 -0.34 -44.97
CA PRO A 447 -7.75 -1.71 -44.88
C PRO A 447 -6.64 -2.48 -44.18
N ALA A 448 -6.99 -3.15 -43.08
CA ALA A 448 -6.01 -3.83 -42.23
C ALA A 448 -5.00 -4.49 -43.18
N PRO A 449 -3.70 -4.15 -43.09
CA PRO A 449 -2.73 -4.59 -44.09
C PRO A 449 -2.94 -6.09 -44.21
N THR A 450 -3.42 -6.53 -45.37
CA THR A 450 -3.67 -7.94 -45.63
C THR A 450 -2.34 -8.60 -45.34
N THR A 451 -2.22 -9.23 -44.17
CA THR A 451 -0.98 -9.87 -43.81
C THR A 451 -0.78 -10.91 -44.89
N GLU A 452 0.36 -10.85 -45.57
CA GLU A 452 0.74 -11.78 -46.64
C GLU A 452 0.57 -13.27 -46.20
N TRP A 453 0.54 -13.49 -44.88
CA TRP A 453 0.12 -14.70 -44.20
C TRP A 453 -1.28 -15.22 -44.55
N ASP A 454 -2.32 -14.38 -44.61
CA ASP A 454 -3.69 -14.83 -44.96
C ASP A 454 -3.78 -15.30 -46.42
N ARG A 455 -3.01 -14.66 -47.31
CA ARG A 455 -2.94 -15.06 -48.73
C ARG A 455 -2.21 -16.39 -48.93
N ARG A 456 -1.13 -16.65 -48.17
CA ARG A 456 -0.43 -17.95 -48.24
C ARG A 456 -1.25 -19.10 -47.66
N SER A 457 -2.03 -18.89 -46.59
CA SER A 457 -2.87 -19.96 -46.05
C SER A 457 -4.02 -20.35 -46.98
N GLU A 458 -4.56 -19.41 -47.76
CA GLU A 458 -5.55 -19.73 -48.80
C GLU A 458 -4.90 -20.44 -50.01
N GLU A 459 -3.71 -20.04 -50.46
CA GLU A 459 -3.04 -20.73 -51.57
C GLU A 459 -2.60 -22.17 -51.21
N ASP A 460 -2.17 -22.42 -49.97
CA ASP A 460 -1.78 -23.76 -49.53
C ASP A 460 -2.98 -24.70 -49.30
N THR A 461 -4.16 -24.18 -48.96
CA THR A 461 -5.39 -24.99 -48.82
C THR A 461 -6.00 -25.40 -50.16
N TRP A 462 -5.68 -24.71 -51.27
CA TRP A 462 -6.11 -25.10 -52.60
C TRP A 462 -5.15 -26.10 -53.28
N ARG A 463 -3.84 -26.07 -53.00
CA ARG A 463 -2.89 -27.01 -53.61
C ARG A 463 -2.86 -28.41 -52.98
N GLY A 464 -3.46 -28.61 -51.81
CA GLY A 464 -3.48 -29.91 -51.12
C GLY A 464 -4.65 -30.83 -51.46
N ARG A 465 -5.51 -30.50 -52.43
CA ARG A 465 -6.74 -31.26 -52.73
C ARG A 465 -6.71 -32.09 -54.02
N ASP A 466 -5.61 -32.02 -54.78
CA ASP A 466 -5.43 -32.75 -56.05
C ASP A 466 -4.25 -33.75 -56.01
N GLN A 467 -3.95 -34.36 -54.86
CA GLN A 467 -3.05 -35.51 -54.76
C GLN A 467 -3.72 -36.72 -54.11
#